data_AF-A0A0L0FFR3-F1
#
_entry.id   AF-A0A0L0FFR3-F1
#
_cell.length_a   1.000
_cell.length_b   1.000
_cell.length_c   1.000
_cell.angle_alpha   90.00
_cell.angle_beta   90.00
_cell.angle_gamma   90.00
#
_symmetry.space_group_name_H-M   'P 1'
#
loop_
_entity.id
_entity.type
_entity.pdbx_description
1 polymer ?
#
loop_
_entity_poly.entity_id
_entity_poly.type
_entity_poly.pdbx_seq_one_letter_code
_entity_poly.pdbx_strand_id
1 'polypeptide(L)'
;MALPYIAVHIQYQRIPTISYHRLQPGSLAELPKTLLDVTRVTDANKQEYSKSNVASIRFHPNASVAIVGGLDKTLRLFSIDGKANAKIQSIFIRDMPILSCEFSTDGSQIFISGRRPFFYSYNILNGEVDKVHRLHGRTEKSLESMSLSPCGKLLVFLGNAGSILLVDTKTKRLVHTLKMNGTSRAVTFSPDGSTMYSFGSAGDIYVWDMKTLRCTHKFHDDGCISGVQVTVSPDGRYLATGCQSGVINLYDVPSLTTTTKPKPLKTIMNITTRADTLVFNHDSQILAVSTKHTKDTLKLIHVASMTVFSNWPTAATPLRYVQSVAFSPNSGYMAIGNDRGHVLLYRLNHYHSA
;
A
#
# COMPACT_ATOMS: atom_id res chain seq x y z
N MET A 1 -32.55 -22.48 -11.49
CA MET A 1 -31.89 -23.19 -10.38
C MET A 1 -31.06 -22.18 -9.60
N ALA A 2 -31.63 -21.66 -8.51
CA ALA A 2 -30.96 -20.70 -7.64
C ALA A 2 -30.09 -21.47 -6.62
N LEU A 3 -28.82 -21.08 -6.50
CA LEU A 3 -27.90 -21.61 -5.48
C LEU A 3 -28.28 -21.05 -4.10
N PRO A 4 -28.15 -21.83 -3.01
CA PRO A 4 -28.49 -21.35 -1.68
C PRO A 4 -27.45 -20.34 -1.18
N TYR A 5 -27.97 -19.19 -0.73
CA TYR A 5 -27.24 -18.14 -0.01
C TYR A 5 -26.81 -18.70 1.35
N ILE A 6 -25.53 -18.99 1.55
CA ILE A 6 -25.00 -19.25 2.89
C ILE A 6 -24.70 -17.88 3.50
N ALA A 7 -25.61 -17.39 4.33
CA ALA A 7 -25.35 -16.24 5.19
C ALA A 7 -24.22 -16.62 6.16
N VAL A 8 -23.03 -16.04 5.96
CA VAL A 8 -21.95 -16.14 6.93
C VAL A 8 -22.34 -15.23 8.10
N HIS A 9 -22.88 -15.84 9.15
CA HIS A 9 -22.99 -15.20 10.45
C HIS A 9 -21.58 -14.94 10.99
N ILE A 10 -21.03 -13.77 10.68
CA ILE A 10 -19.98 -13.18 11.49
C ILE A 10 -20.66 -12.84 12.81
N GLN A 11 -20.51 -13.71 13.82
CA GLN A 11 -20.91 -13.37 15.17
C GLN A 11 -20.02 -12.21 15.63
N TYR A 12 -20.54 -10.99 15.51
CA TYR A 12 -20.12 -9.88 16.33
C TYR A 12 -20.50 -10.24 17.77
N GLN A 13 -19.66 -11.00 18.46
CA GLN A 13 -19.66 -10.91 19.92
C GLN A 13 -19.42 -9.44 20.24
N ARG A 14 -20.34 -8.81 20.98
CA ARG A 14 -20.13 -7.49 21.57
C ARG A 14 -18.94 -7.61 22.51
N ILE A 15 -17.75 -7.39 21.97
CA ILE A 15 -16.56 -7.11 22.77
C ILE A 15 -16.88 -5.79 23.49
N PRO A 16 -16.74 -5.70 24.82
CA PRO A 16 -16.99 -4.45 25.53
C PRO A 16 -16.16 -3.35 24.90
N THR A 17 -16.78 -2.18 24.71
CA THR A 17 -16.15 -0.97 24.22
C THR A 17 -15.00 -0.61 25.14
N ILE A 18 -13.80 -1.10 24.86
CA ILE A 18 -12.58 -0.61 25.48
C ILE A 18 -12.40 0.78 24.88
N SER A 19 -12.69 1.80 25.69
CA SER A 19 -12.21 3.15 25.44
C SER A 19 -10.69 3.04 25.26
N TYR A 20 -10.21 3.24 24.03
CA TYR A 20 -8.79 3.47 23.80
C TYR A 20 -8.44 4.82 24.43
N HIS A 21 -8.24 4.83 25.75
CA HIS A 21 -7.29 5.75 26.33
C HIS A 21 -6.02 5.57 25.52
N ARG A 22 -5.55 6.67 24.93
CA ARG A 22 -4.22 6.80 24.33
C ARG A 22 -3.25 6.05 25.25
N LEU A 23 -2.91 4.83 24.87
CA LEU A 23 -1.81 4.11 25.50
C LEU A 23 -0.63 5.06 25.32
N GLN A 24 -0.06 5.51 26.44
CA GLN A 24 1.26 6.09 26.40
C GLN A 24 2.14 5.14 25.58
N PRO A 25 3.07 5.63 24.74
CA PRO A 25 3.98 4.78 24.01
C PRO A 25 4.85 4.05 25.04
N GLY A 26 4.36 2.91 25.55
CA GLY A 26 5.20 1.90 26.16
C GLY A 26 6.21 1.54 25.10
N SER A 27 7.49 1.72 25.43
CA SER A 27 8.61 1.52 24.51
C SER A 27 8.49 0.17 23.80
N LEU A 28 7.92 0.17 22.60
CA LEU A 28 8.10 -0.91 21.65
C LEU A 28 9.62 -1.01 21.48
N ALA A 29 10.18 -2.15 21.89
CA ALA A 29 11.62 -2.35 21.86
C ALA A 29 12.16 -1.94 20.48
N GLU A 30 13.22 -1.14 20.46
CA GLU A 30 13.84 -0.69 19.22
C GLU A 30 14.33 -1.92 18.44
N LEU A 31 13.93 -2.03 17.17
CA LEU A 31 14.35 -3.14 16.31
C LEU A 31 15.89 -3.12 16.18
N PRO A 32 16.58 -4.25 16.41
CA PRO A 32 18.02 -4.29 16.28
C PRO A 32 18.44 -4.02 14.84
N LYS A 33 19.47 -3.19 14.66
CA LYS A 33 19.98 -2.78 13.35
C LYS A 33 20.48 -3.93 12.47
N THR A 34 21.08 -4.96 13.06
CA THR A 34 21.95 -5.90 12.33
C THR A 34 21.24 -7.15 11.82
N LEU A 35 20.35 -7.72 12.63
CA LEU A 35 19.70 -8.99 12.34
C LEU A 35 18.19 -8.82 12.42
N LEU A 36 17.53 -9.10 11.30
CA LEU A 36 16.09 -9.20 11.26
C LEU A 36 15.67 -10.64 11.57
N ASP A 37 14.92 -10.84 12.66
CA ASP A 37 14.35 -12.14 12.99
C ASP A 37 13.03 -12.37 12.24
N VAL A 38 13.08 -13.22 11.21
CA VAL A 38 11.98 -13.52 10.30
C VAL A 38 11.81 -15.02 10.19
N THR A 39 10.59 -15.49 10.42
CA THR A 39 10.22 -16.89 10.20
C THR A 39 9.26 -17.01 9.02
N ARG A 40 9.54 -17.96 8.12
CA ARG A 40 8.59 -18.27 7.05
C ARG A 40 7.45 -19.11 7.61
N VAL A 41 6.22 -18.68 7.34
CA VAL A 41 5.01 -19.41 7.72
C VAL A 41 4.28 -19.91 6.47
N THR A 42 3.14 -20.56 6.64
CA THR A 42 2.33 -21.02 5.50
C THR A 42 1.97 -19.85 4.60
N ASP A 43 2.08 -20.02 3.28
CA ASP A 43 1.67 -18.99 2.30
C ASP A 43 0.22 -18.54 2.55
N ALA A 44 -0.04 -17.24 2.46
CA ALA A 44 -1.33 -16.65 2.83
C ALA A 44 -2.48 -17.14 1.94
N ASN A 45 -2.20 -17.43 0.67
CA ASN A 45 -3.20 -17.90 -0.28
C ASN A 45 -3.04 -19.38 -0.65
N LYS A 46 -2.45 -20.20 0.23
CA LYS A 46 -2.20 -21.63 -0.03
C LYS A 46 -3.46 -22.41 -0.40
N GLN A 47 -4.61 -22.06 0.17
CA GLN A 47 -5.89 -22.72 -0.13
C GLN A 47 -6.43 -22.42 -1.53
N GLU A 48 -6.06 -21.27 -2.12
CA GLU A 48 -6.39 -20.93 -3.51
C GLU A 48 -5.38 -19.92 -4.06
N TYR A 49 -4.38 -20.41 -4.79
CA TYR A 49 -3.42 -19.55 -5.46
C TYR A 49 -4.06 -18.71 -6.57
N SER A 50 -3.53 -17.51 -6.77
CA SER A 50 -3.96 -16.66 -7.88
C SER A 50 -3.49 -17.26 -9.21
N LYS A 51 -4.31 -17.16 -10.26
CA LYS A 51 -3.98 -17.71 -11.58
C LYS A 51 -3.06 -16.79 -12.41
N SER A 52 -2.71 -15.65 -11.85
CA SER A 52 -1.88 -14.61 -12.44
C SER A 52 -1.16 -13.84 -11.32
N ASN A 53 -0.29 -12.90 -11.69
CA ASN A 53 0.44 -11.99 -10.81
C ASN A 53 -0.46 -11.41 -9.69
N VAL A 54 0.07 -11.42 -8.46
CA VAL A 54 -0.57 -10.75 -7.32
C VAL A 54 -0.24 -9.27 -7.32
N ALA A 55 -1.11 -8.46 -7.93
CA ALA A 55 -0.85 -7.04 -8.12
C ALA A 55 -1.00 -6.22 -6.82
N SER A 56 -1.90 -6.62 -5.92
CA SER A 56 -2.14 -5.91 -4.67
C SER A 56 -2.46 -6.87 -3.52
N ILE A 57 -1.92 -6.57 -2.35
CA ILE A 57 -2.22 -7.23 -1.07
C ILE A 57 -2.48 -6.15 -0.04
N ARG A 58 -3.54 -6.32 0.76
CA ARG A 58 -3.80 -5.48 1.93
C ARG A 58 -4.32 -6.32 3.08
N PHE A 59 -3.94 -5.96 4.29
CA PHE A 59 -4.54 -6.49 5.50
C PHE A 59 -5.72 -5.62 5.91
N HIS A 60 -6.71 -6.24 6.51
CA HIS A 60 -7.84 -5.54 7.11
C HIS A 60 -7.35 -4.75 8.33
N PRO A 61 -7.82 -3.51 8.54
CA PRO A 61 -7.28 -2.63 9.60
C PRO A 61 -7.48 -3.19 11.01
N ASN A 62 -8.61 -3.87 11.25
CA ASN A 62 -9.04 -4.30 12.59
C ASN A 62 -9.20 -5.82 12.75
N ALA A 63 -8.86 -6.61 11.74
CA ALA A 63 -9.12 -8.06 11.75
C ALA A 63 -7.97 -8.81 11.08
N SER A 64 -7.79 -10.08 11.46
CA SER A 64 -6.80 -10.99 10.87
C SER A 64 -7.26 -11.51 9.50
N VAL A 65 -7.53 -10.59 8.58
CA VAL A 65 -7.96 -10.88 7.21
C VAL A 65 -7.04 -10.17 6.23
N ALA A 66 -6.68 -10.83 5.13
CA ALA A 66 -5.99 -10.22 4.02
C ALA A 66 -6.80 -10.35 2.73
N ILE A 67 -6.76 -9.30 1.91
CA ILE A 67 -7.25 -9.33 0.54
C ILE A 67 -6.09 -9.49 -0.44
N VAL A 68 -6.33 -10.28 -1.46
CA VAL A 68 -5.39 -10.58 -2.53
C VAL A 68 -6.08 -10.27 -3.86
N GLY A 69 -5.59 -9.24 -4.55
CA GLY A 69 -6.05 -8.83 -5.87
C GLY A 69 -5.11 -9.34 -6.97
N GLY A 70 -5.66 -10.10 -7.90
CA GLY A 70 -4.91 -10.65 -9.04
C GLY A 70 -5.31 -10.04 -10.39
N LEU A 71 -4.38 -10.08 -11.34
CA LEU A 71 -4.68 -9.77 -12.75
C LEU A 71 -5.61 -10.81 -13.42
N ASP A 72 -5.84 -11.94 -12.74
CA ASP A 72 -6.86 -12.93 -13.08
C ASP A 72 -8.30 -12.46 -12.77
N LYS A 73 -8.45 -11.18 -12.37
CA LYS A 73 -9.72 -10.49 -12.13
C LYS A 73 -10.49 -10.99 -10.91
N THR A 74 -9.79 -11.66 -10.01
CA THR A 74 -10.37 -12.19 -8.77
C THR A 74 -9.84 -11.45 -7.56
N LEU A 75 -10.75 -11.07 -6.68
CA LEU A 75 -10.46 -10.63 -5.33
C LEU A 75 -10.65 -11.83 -4.39
N ARG A 76 -9.63 -12.18 -3.63
CA ARG A 76 -9.68 -13.28 -2.65
C ARG A 76 -9.48 -12.76 -1.25
N LEU A 77 -10.26 -13.28 -0.30
CA LEU A 77 -10.18 -12.96 1.12
C LEU A 77 -9.70 -14.20 1.87
N PHE A 78 -8.67 -14.02 2.70
CA PHE A 78 -8.11 -15.08 3.55
C PHE A 78 -8.08 -14.61 5.00
N SER A 79 -8.47 -15.48 5.92
CA SER A 79 -8.15 -15.34 7.34
C SER A 79 -6.68 -15.68 7.53
N ILE A 80 -5.92 -14.84 8.23
CA ILE A 80 -4.48 -14.99 8.40
C ILE A 80 -4.19 -15.38 9.84
N ASP A 81 -3.73 -16.62 10.01
CA ASP A 81 -3.31 -17.19 11.30
C ASP A 81 -1.84 -17.67 11.27
N GLY A 82 -1.20 -17.66 10.10
CA GLY A 82 0.15 -18.16 9.87
C GLY A 82 0.24 -19.69 9.74
N LYS A 83 -0.86 -20.42 9.90
CA LYS A 83 -0.89 -21.89 9.87
C LYS A 83 -1.75 -22.42 8.74
N ALA A 84 -3.06 -22.24 8.84
CA ALA A 84 -4.02 -22.75 7.87
C ALA A 84 -4.32 -21.73 6.76
N ASN A 85 -4.28 -20.43 7.11
CA ASN A 85 -4.68 -19.29 6.28
C ASN A 85 -5.96 -19.56 5.47
N ALA A 86 -7.08 -19.71 6.18
CA ALA A 86 -8.33 -20.17 5.59
C ALA A 86 -8.90 -19.20 4.56
N LYS A 87 -9.30 -19.70 3.38
CA LYS A 87 -10.02 -18.92 2.39
C LYS A 87 -11.42 -18.62 2.90
N ILE A 88 -11.75 -17.34 2.98
CA ILE A 88 -13.09 -16.86 3.35
C ILE A 88 -13.96 -16.76 2.11
N GLN A 89 -13.46 -16.07 1.08
CA GLN A 89 -14.25 -15.77 -0.13
C GLN A 89 -13.37 -15.54 -1.36
N SER A 90 -13.92 -15.84 -2.54
CA SER A 90 -13.33 -15.54 -3.84
C SER A 90 -14.38 -14.89 -4.74
N ILE A 91 -14.09 -13.70 -5.24
CA ILE A 91 -15.03 -12.86 -5.99
C ILE A 91 -14.43 -12.57 -7.36
N PHE A 92 -15.06 -13.05 -8.42
CA PHE A 92 -14.61 -12.83 -9.80
C PHE A 92 -15.31 -11.62 -10.43
N ILE A 93 -14.55 -10.63 -10.85
CA ILE A 93 -15.05 -9.38 -11.44
C ILE A 93 -14.71 -9.37 -12.93
N ARG A 94 -15.67 -9.81 -13.76
CA ARG A 94 -15.48 -10.13 -15.20
C ARG A 94 -14.68 -9.11 -16.02
N ASP A 95 -14.87 -7.82 -15.74
CA ASP A 95 -14.30 -6.73 -16.53
C ASP A 95 -13.09 -6.04 -15.90
N MET A 96 -12.61 -6.52 -14.73
CA MET A 96 -11.61 -5.81 -13.93
C MET A 96 -10.38 -6.67 -13.61
N PRO A 97 -9.31 -6.62 -14.43
CA PRO A 97 -7.98 -7.03 -13.99
C PRO A 97 -7.55 -6.15 -12.82
N ILE A 98 -7.44 -6.71 -11.62
CA ILE A 98 -7.22 -5.94 -10.40
C ILE A 98 -5.75 -5.54 -10.33
N LEU A 99 -5.49 -4.23 -10.30
CA LEU A 99 -4.14 -3.68 -10.08
C LEU A 99 -3.97 -3.09 -8.70
N SER A 100 -5.03 -2.46 -8.17
CA SER A 100 -5.03 -1.91 -6.82
C SER A 100 -6.30 -2.35 -6.10
N CYS A 101 -6.16 -2.67 -4.82
CA CYS A 101 -7.28 -2.91 -3.93
C CYS A 101 -6.95 -2.39 -2.54
N GLU A 102 -7.93 -1.80 -1.87
CA GLU A 102 -7.73 -1.13 -0.57
C GLU A 102 -8.98 -1.27 0.29
N PHE A 103 -8.77 -1.58 1.58
CA PHE A 103 -9.86 -1.53 2.55
C PHE A 103 -10.20 -0.08 2.89
N SER A 104 -11.46 0.19 3.16
CA SER A 104 -11.85 1.40 3.88
C SER A 104 -11.26 1.38 5.29
N THR A 105 -11.10 2.55 5.90
CA THR A 105 -10.49 2.70 7.23
C THR A 105 -11.27 1.99 8.34
N ASP A 106 -12.59 1.86 8.19
CA ASP A 106 -13.45 1.07 9.07
C ASP A 106 -13.42 -0.45 8.76
N GLY A 107 -12.84 -0.83 7.62
CA GLY A 107 -12.79 -2.20 7.13
C GLY A 107 -14.11 -2.74 6.54
N SER A 108 -15.14 -1.91 6.36
CA SER A 108 -16.45 -2.35 5.87
C SER A 108 -16.53 -2.49 4.35
N GLN A 109 -15.69 -1.77 3.60
CA GLN A 109 -15.67 -1.72 2.15
C GLN A 109 -14.29 -2.05 1.59
N ILE A 110 -14.26 -2.58 0.37
CA ILE A 110 -13.05 -2.79 -0.43
C ILE A 110 -13.21 -2.00 -1.73
N PHE A 111 -12.28 -1.10 -1.98
CA PHE A 111 -12.15 -0.44 -3.28
C PHE A 111 -11.26 -1.29 -4.19
N ILE A 112 -11.65 -1.42 -5.45
CA ILE A 112 -10.98 -2.26 -6.42
C ILE A 112 -10.84 -1.49 -7.71
N SER A 113 -9.61 -1.36 -8.19
CA SER A 113 -9.32 -0.63 -9.42
C SER A 113 -8.30 -1.35 -10.30
N GLY A 114 -8.26 -0.94 -11.57
CA GLY A 114 -7.50 -1.60 -12.62
C GLY A 114 -7.34 -0.70 -13.83
N ARG A 115 -6.89 -1.29 -14.95
CA ARG A 115 -6.74 -0.59 -16.25
C ARG A 115 -8.07 -0.32 -16.93
N ARG A 116 -8.96 0.37 -16.23
CA ARG A 116 -10.34 0.66 -16.65
C ARG A 116 -10.73 2.06 -16.20
N PRO A 117 -11.66 2.72 -16.91
CA PRO A 117 -12.12 4.07 -16.57
C PRO A 117 -13.15 4.09 -15.42
N PHE A 118 -13.30 2.97 -14.71
CA PHE A 118 -14.23 2.76 -13.61
C PHE A 118 -13.53 1.99 -12.50
N PHE A 119 -14.12 2.00 -11.30
CA PHE A 119 -13.67 1.21 -10.17
C PHE A 119 -14.87 0.53 -9.50
N TYR A 120 -14.61 -0.47 -8.67
CA TYR A 120 -15.65 -1.14 -7.88
C TYR A 120 -15.52 -0.80 -6.40
N SER A 121 -16.66 -0.79 -5.72
CA SER A 121 -16.78 -0.77 -4.27
C SER A 121 -17.48 -2.04 -3.85
N TYR A 122 -16.81 -2.87 -3.06
CA TYR A 122 -17.37 -4.09 -2.52
C TYR A 122 -17.68 -3.90 -1.03
N ASN A 123 -18.93 -4.09 -0.63
CA ASN A 123 -19.31 -4.04 0.77
C ASN A 123 -19.21 -5.45 1.36
N ILE A 124 -18.37 -5.61 2.38
CA ILE A 124 -18.05 -6.92 2.97
C ILE A 124 -19.23 -7.47 3.77
N LEU A 125 -20.06 -6.61 4.38
CA LEU A 125 -21.12 -7.03 5.29
C LEU A 125 -22.32 -7.64 4.56
N ASN A 126 -22.74 -7.02 3.45
CA ASN A 126 -23.90 -7.48 2.67
C ASN A 126 -23.49 -8.15 1.34
N GLY A 127 -22.20 -8.12 0.98
CA GLY A 127 -21.69 -8.74 -0.25
C GLY A 127 -22.05 -7.99 -1.53
N GLU A 128 -22.52 -6.74 -1.44
CA GLU A 128 -22.89 -5.94 -2.61
C GLU A 128 -21.64 -5.45 -3.36
N VAL A 129 -21.69 -5.56 -4.68
CA VAL A 129 -20.66 -5.08 -5.60
C VAL A 129 -21.22 -3.90 -6.38
N ASP A 130 -20.79 -2.69 -6.03
CA ASP A 130 -21.16 -1.47 -6.74
C ASP A 130 -20.10 -1.10 -7.79
N LYS A 131 -20.54 -0.77 -9.01
CA LYS A 131 -19.69 -0.41 -10.14
C LYS A 131 -19.79 1.08 -10.43
N VAL A 132 -18.74 1.83 -10.12
CA VAL A 132 -18.69 3.28 -10.32
C VAL A 132 -18.14 3.59 -11.71
N HIS A 133 -19.04 3.77 -12.68
CA HIS A 133 -18.70 3.83 -14.11
C HIS A 133 -17.94 5.09 -14.56
N ARG A 134 -18.31 6.27 -14.04
CA ARG A 134 -17.76 7.55 -14.50
C ARG A 134 -17.69 8.55 -13.36
N LEU A 135 -16.53 9.20 -13.24
CA LEU A 135 -16.39 10.41 -12.45
C LEU A 135 -17.05 11.55 -13.25
N HIS A 136 -18.26 11.95 -12.83
CA HIS A 136 -19.04 12.97 -13.53
C HIS A 136 -18.20 14.23 -13.79
N GLY A 137 -18.25 14.75 -15.03
CA GLY A 137 -17.50 15.92 -15.46
C GLY A 137 -16.09 15.65 -15.98
N ARG A 138 -15.60 14.39 -15.99
CA ARG A 138 -14.26 14.08 -16.49
C ARG A 138 -14.11 12.67 -17.06
N THR A 139 -13.48 12.57 -18.22
CA THR A 139 -13.16 11.29 -18.86
C THR A 139 -11.70 10.90 -18.58
N GLU A 140 -11.52 9.72 -18.02
CA GLU A 140 -10.20 9.15 -17.76
C GLU A 140 -10.03 7.86 -18.54
N LYS A 141 -8.79 7.55 -18.94
CA LYS A 141 -8.50 6.31 -19.67
C LYS A 141 -8.43 5.11 -18.72
N SER A 142 -7.93 5.34 -17.51
CA SER A 142 -7.63 4.32 -16.52
C SER A 142 -7.66 4.91 -15.11
N LEU A 143 -8.13 4.14 -14.13
CA LEU A 143 -8.09 4.44 -12.70
C LEU A 143 -7.21 3.41 -11.96
N GLU A 144 -6.06 3.06 -12.54
CA GLU A 144 -5.24 1.93 -12.06
C GLU A 144 -4.47 2.21 -10.76
N SER A 145 -4.10 3.46 -10.50
CA SER A 145 -3.39 3.84 -9.28
C SER A 145 -4.36 4.51 -8.33
N MET A 146 -4.51 3.91 -7.15
CA MET A 146 -5.50 4.28 -6.15
C MET A 146 -4.84 4.35 -4.77
N SER A 147 -5.22 5.36 -3.98
CA SER A 147 -4.83 5.51 -2.58
C SER A 147 -5.97 6.10 -1.76
N LEU A 148 -6.21 5.58 -0.57
CA LEU A 148 -7.18 6.11 0.38
C LEU A 148 -6.52 7.16 1.30
N SER A 149 -7.27 8.22 1.61
CA SER A 149 -6.89 9.17 2.66
C SER A 149 -6.90 8.48 4.05
N PRO A 150 -6.03 8.90 5.00
CA PRO A 150 -6.00 8.31 6.35
C PRO A 150 -7.32 8.43 7.11
N CYS A 151 -8.12 9.47 6.84
CA CYS A 151 -9.44 9.64 7.45
C CYS A 151 -10.55 8.83 6.76
N GLY A 152 -10.24 8.16 5.64
CA GLY A 152 -11.17 7.31 4.89
C GLY A 152 -12.22 8.07 4.08
N LYS A 153 -12.15 9.40 3.99
CA LYS A 153 -13.16 10.24 3.31
C LYS A 153 -12.87 10.43 1.82
N LEU A 154 -11.61 10.42 1.42
CA LEU A 154 -11.18 10.64 0.05
C LEU A 154 -10.46 9.41 -0.51
N LEU A 155 -10.80 9.07 -1.75
CA LEU A 155 -10.12 8.12 -2.61
C LEU A 155 -9.42 8.91 -3.71
N VAL A 156 -8.12 8.67 -3.89
CA VAL A 156 -7.30 9.38 -4.86
C VAL A 156 -6.98 8.49 -6.02
N PHE A 157 -7.20 8.99 -7.24
CA PHE A 157 -6.75 8.36 -8.47
C PHE A 157 -5.74 9.23 -9.22
N LEU A 158 -4.73 8.60 -9.81
CA LEU A 158 -3.84 9.27 -10.74
C LEU A 158 -4.47 9.25 -12.13
N GLY A 159 -4.86 10.43 -12.61
CA GLY A 159 -5.48 10.61 -13.93
C GLY A 159 -4.47 11.00 -15.01
N ASN A 160 -5.01 11.29 -16.18
CA ASN A 160 -4.24 11.67 -17.36
C ASN A 160 -3.57 13.04 -17.20
N ALA A 161 -2.43 13.20 -17.87
CA ALA A 161 -1.69 14.46 -17.98
C ALA A 161 -1.38 15.13 -16.64
N GLY A 162 -1.10 14.37 -15.58
CA GLY A 162 -0.72 14.93 -14.28
C GLY A 162 -1.87 15.36 -13.38
N SER A 163 -3.11 15.03 -13.75
CA SER A 163 -4.24 15.26 -12.86
C SER A 163 -4.31 14.20 -11.76
N ILE A 164 -4.69 14.63 -10.57
CA ILE A 164 -4.87 13.79 -9.39
C ILE A 164 -6.31 14.03 -8.93
N LEU A 165 -7.11 12.98 -8.95
CA LEU A 165 -8.56 13.05 -8.79
C LEU A 165 -8.91 12.71 -7.36
N LEU A 166 -9.59 13.62 -6.67
CA LEU A 166 -10.08 13.41 -5.30
C LEU A 166 -11.54 13.04 -5.36
N VAL A 167 -11.87 11.80 -4.95
CA VAL A 167 -13.20 11.22 -5.03
C VAL A 167 -13.70 10.98 -3.61
N ASP A 168 -14.92 11.42 -3.30
CA ASP A 168 -15.52 11.16 -1.99
C ASP A 168 -15.89 9.67 -1.87
N THR A 169 -15.47 9.04 -0.78
CA THR A 169 -15.63 7.59 -0.59
C THR A 169 -17.07 7.18 -0.29
N LYS A 170 -17.96 8.08 0.14
CA LYS A 170 -19.36 7.74 0.42
C LYS A 170 -20.23 7.91 -0.82
N THR A 171 -20.15 9.08 -1.44
CA THR A 171 -20.93 9.47 -2.61
C THR A 171 -20.36 8.93 -3.92
N LYS A 172 -19.09 8.49 -3.93
CA LYS A 172 -18.34 8.02 -5.11
C LYS A 172 -18.25 9.08 -6.22
N ARG A 173 -18.33 10.36 -5.85
CA ARG A 173 -18.29 11.50 -6.79
C ARG A 173 -16.94 12.20 -6.73
N LEU A 174 -16.53 12.75 -7.86
CA LEU A 174 -15.36 13.64 -7.95
C LEU A 174 -15.64 14.91 -7.14
N VAL A 175 -14.81 15.18 -6.14
CA VAL A 175 -14.86 16.38 -5.29
C VAL A 175 -13.97 17.47 -5.84
N HIS A 176 -12.74 17.11 -6.22
CA HIS A 176 -11.74 18.05 -6.69
C HIS A 176 -10.70 17.39 -7.59
N THR A 177 -9.95 18.20 -8.33
CA THR A 177 -8.82 17.75 -9.15
C THR A 177 -7.61 18.61 -8.85
N LEU A 178 -6.52 18.00 -8.37
CA LEU A 178 -5.21 18.63 -8.27
C LEU A 178 -4.43 18.44 -9.57
N LYS A 179 -3.54 19.37 -9.90
CA LYS A 179 -2.85 19.38 -11.19
C LYS A 179 -1.34 19.56 -11.03
N MET A 180 -0.60 18.49 -11.30
CA MET A 180 0.84 18.52 -11.40
C MET A 180 1.32 18.84 -12.82
N ASN A 181 2.51 19.42 -12.95
CA ASN A 181 3.17 19.55 -14.25
C ASN A 181 3.80 18.20 -14.61
N GLY A 182 3.37 17.61 -15.73
CA GLY A 182 3.80 16.28 -16.14
C GLY A 182 3.03 15.14 -15.47
N THR A 183 3.27 13.91 -15.92
CA THR A 183 2.51 12.73 -15.46
C THR A 183 2.85 12.39 -14.02
N SER A 184 1.83 12.22 -13.17
CA SER A 184 1.98 11.70 -11.81
C SER A 184 2.10 10.18 -11.81
N ARG A 185 3.05 9.66 -11.05
CA ARG A 185 3.36 8.22 -10.97
C ARG A 185 2.98 7.61 -9.63
N ALA A 186 3.05 8.38 -8.56
CA ALA A 186 2.69 7.94 -7.22
C ALA A 186 2.14 9.10 -6.40
N VAL A 187 1.37 8.74 -5.37
CA VAL A 187 0.80 9.68 -4.40
C VAL A 187 0.78 9.03 -3.03
N THR A 188 0.99 9.81 -1.99
CA THR A 188 0.88 9.37 -0.60
C THR A 188 0.37 10.52 0.26
N PHE A 189 -0.35 10.19 1.33
CA PHE A 189 -0.74 11.17 2.35
C PHE A 189 0.26 11.19 3.50
N SER A 190 0.34 12.33 4.20
CA SER A 190 0.84 12.35 5.58
C SER A 190 -0.14 11.58 6.49
N PRO A 191 0.32 11.00 7.61
CA PRO A 191 -0.54 10.20 8.49
C PRO A 191 -1.75 10.95 9.06
N ASP A 192 -1.61 12.26 9.29
CA ASP A 192 -2.68 13.15 9.73
C ASP A 192 -3.65 13.56 8.60
N GLY A 193 -3.31 13.25 7.35
CA GLY A 193 -4.07 13.61 6.15
C GLY A 193 -4.05 15.09 5.78
N SER A 194 -3.26 15.92 6.47
CA SER A 194 -3.17 17.36 6.21
C SER A 194 -2.40 17.68 4.93
N THR A 195 -1.44 16.83 4.59
CA THR A 195 -0.52 16.99 3.46
C THR A 195 -0.61 15.78 2.55
N MET A 196 -0.48 15.99 1.25
CA MET A 196 -0.33 14.92 0.28
C MET A 196 0.91 15.19 -0.58
N TYR A 197 1.64 14.14 -0.91
CA TYR A 197 2.82 14.20 -1.78
C TYR A 197 2.48 13.48 -3.08
N SER A 198 2.80 14.09 -4.21
CA SER A 198 2.73 13.42 -5.51
C SER A 198 4.08 13.43 -6.20
N PHE A 199 4.44 12.30 -6.81
CA PHE A 199 5.73 12.13 -7.45
C PHE A 199 5.59 12.01 -8.96
N GLY A 200 6.25 12.92 -9.68
CA GLY A 200 6.20 13.05 -11.11
C GLY A 200 7.18 12.16 -11.86
N SER A 201 6.80 11.84 -13.10
CA SER A 201 7.65 11.11 -14.05
C SER A 201 8.99 11.79 -14.39
N ALA A 202 9.15 13.07 -14.07
CA ALA A 202 10.38 13.84 -14.26
C ALA A 202 11.20 14.04 -12.96
N GLY A 203 10.89 13.30 -11.88
CA GLY A 203 11.62 13.40 -10.60
C GLY A 203 11.16 14.54 -9.69
N ASP A 204 10.18 15.33 -10.12
CA ASP A 204 9.60 16.39 -9.28
C ASP A 204 8.59 15.84 -8.26
N ILE A 205 8.68 16.32 -7.03
CA ILE A 205 7.73 16.05 -5.95
C ILE A 205 6.95 17.32 -5.65
N TYR A 206 5.62 17.20 -5.60
CA TYR A 206 4.71 18.27 -5.24
C TYR A 206 4.13 17.98 -3.86
N VAL A 207 4.09 19.01 -3.02
CA VAL A 207 3.51 19.00 -1.68
C VAL A 207 2.19 19.76 -1.74
N TRP A 208 1.11 19.08 -1.41
CA TRP A 208 -0.25 19.59 -1.46
C TRP A 208 -0.78 19.79 -0.05
N ASP A 209 -1.28 20.98 0.25
CA ASP A 209 -2.11 21.22 1.42
C ASP A 209 -3.52 20.73 1.12
N MET A 210 -4.01 19.75 1.88
CA MET A 210 -5.31 19.12 1.67
C MET A 210 -6.48 19.91 2.23
N LYS A 211 -6.23 20.92 3.06
CA LYS A 211 -7.24 21.87 3.53
C LYS A 211 -7.52 22.93 2.47
N THR A 212 -6.46 23.48 1.85
CA THR A 212 -6.59 24.52 0.82
C THR A 212 -6.66 23.96 -0.60
N LEU A 213 -6.34 22.68 -0.79
CA LEU A 213 -6.28 21.98 -2.08
C LEU A 213 -5.32 22.66 -3.06
N ARG A 214 -4.19 23.15 -2.56
CA ARG A 214 -3.17 23.87 -3.33
C ARG A 214 -1.80 23.24 -3.18
N CYS A 215 -0.98 23.37 -4.22
CA CYS A 215 0.43 23.06 -4.15
C CYS A 215 1.11 24.14 -3.31
N THR A 216 1.70 23.77 -2.17
CA THR A 216 2.43 24.70 -1.29
C THR A 216 3.92 24.71 -1.61
N HIS A 217 4.48 23.53 -1.91
CA HIS A 217 5.89 23.38 -2.25
C HIS A 217 6.09 22.42 -3.41
N LYS A 218 7.19 22.63 -4.13
CA LYS A 218 7.69 21.74 -5.18
C LYS A 218 9.20 21.65 -5.03
N PHE A 219 9.72 20.44 -5.10
CA PHE A 219 11.17 20.19 -5.14
C PHE A 219 11.49 19.01 -6.06
N HIS A 220 12.77 18.86 -6.40
CA HIS A 220 13.27 17.75 -7.21
C HIS A 220 13.93 16.71 -6.31
N ASP A 221 13.63 15.43 -6.53
CA ASP A 221 14.25 14.31 -5.83
C ASP A 221 15.72 14.14 -6.26
N ASP A 222 16.64 14.12 -5.30
CA ASP A 222 18.07 14.28 -5.56
C ASP A 222 18.64 13.08 -6.32
N GLY A 223 19.19 13.33 -7.50
CA GLY A 223 19.70 12.29 -8.40
C GLY A 223 18.61 11.43 -9.07
N CYS A 224 17.33 11.74 -8.93
CA CYS A 224 16.26 10.98 -9.57
C CYS A 224 15.86 11.53 -10.94
N ILE A 225 16.05 10.70 -11.98
CA ILE A 225 15.69 11.03 -13.36
C ILE A 225 14.19 10.82 -13.63
N SER A 226 13.59 9.79 -13.01
CA SER A 226 12.17 9.48 -13.20
C SER A 226 11.57 8.85 -11.95
N GLY A 227 10.61 9.57 -11.35
CA GLY A 227 9.94 9.14 -10.14
C GLY A 227 9.01 7.94 -10.37
N VAL A 228 9.00 7.03 -9.40
CA VAL A 228 8.26 5.77 -9.47
C VAL A 228 7.29 5.65 -8.32
N GLN A 229 7.80 5.80 -7.09
CA GLN A 229 7.04 5.54 -5.88
C GLN A 229 7.40 6.55 -4.81
N VAL A 230 6.43 6.91 -3.99
CA VAL A 230 6.63 7.78 -2.82
C VAL A 230 5.78 7.26 -1.66
N THR A 231 6.33 7.26 -0.45
CA THR A 231 5.61 6.87 0.76
C THR A 231 6.07 7.69 1.96
N VAL A 232 5.14 8.02 2.85
CA VAL A 232 5.43 8.66 4.13
C VAL A 232 5.37 7.61 5.23
N SER A 233 6.28 7.68 6.18
CA SER A 233 6.30 6.80 7.34
C SER A 233 5.07 7.04 8.24
N PRO A 234 4.49 6.01 8.91
CA PRO A 234 3.31 6.19 9.75
C PRO A 234 3.44 7.20 10.91
N ASP A 235 4.65 7.41 11.41
CA ASP A 235 4.97 8.47 12.39
C ASP A 235 5.11 9.88 11.77
N GLY A 236 5.07 9.99 10.44
CA GLY A 236 5.10 11.24 9.68
C GLY A 236 6.49 11.90 9.59
N ARG A 237 7.55 11.25 10.09
CA ARG A 237 8.91 11.81 10.08
C ARG A 237 9.65 11.67 8.78
N TYR A 238 9.43 10.58 8.05
CA TYR A 238 10.25 10.22 6.89
C TYR A 238 9.41 10.18 5.62
N LEU A 239 9.97 10.73 4.54
CA LEU A 239 9.49 10.53 3.18
C LEU A 239 10.50 9.65 2.45
N ALA A 240 10.06 8.52 1.92
CA ALA A 240 10.86 7.68 1.04
C ALA A 240 10.43 7.86 -0.42
N THR A 241 11.40 8.05 -1.30
CA THR A 241 11.19 8.17 -2.75
C THR A 241 11.93 7.06 -3.46
N GLY A 242 11.34 6.57 -4.55
CA GLY A 242 11.89 5.48 -5.35
C GLY A 242 11.98 5.90 -6.80
N CYS A 243 13.18 5.80 -7.37
CA CYS A 243 13.45 6.20 -8.73
C CYS A 243 13.47 5.01 -9.71
N GLN A 244 13.36 5.31 -11.00
CA GLN A 244 13.45 4.30 -12.06
C GLN A 244 14.84 3.65 -12.15
N SER A 245 15.89 4.38 -11.75
CA SER A 245 17.27 3.89 -11.68
C SER A 245 17.55 2.99 -10.46
N GLY A 246 16.60 2.85 -9.54
CA GLY A 246 16.78 2.12 -8.28
C GLY A 246 17.37 2.95 -7.13
N VAL A 247 17.64 4.24 -7.38
CA VAL A 247 17.93 5.21 -6.32
C VAL A 247 16.73 5.34 -5.40
N ILE A 248 16.97 5.17 -4.10
CA ILE A 248 15.97 5.36 -3.04
C ILE A 248 16.50 6.45 -2.11
N ASN A 249 15.74 7.54 -1.96
CA ASN A 249 16.10 8.61 -1.04
C ASN A 249 15.17 8.60 0.17
N LEU A 250 15.74 8.86 1.35
CA LEU A 250 15.02 9.11 2.59
C LEU A 250 15.20 10.57 2.99
N TYR A 251 14.10 11.26 3.23
CA TYR A 251 14.06 12.66 3.64
C TYR A 251 13.42 12.83 5.01
N ASP A 252 13.84 13.87 5.73
CA ASP A 252 13.14 14.37 6.91
C ASP A 252 11.97 15.26 6.47
N VAL A 253 10.73 14.92 6.83
CA VAL A 253 9.52 15.62 6.38
C VAL A 253 9.50 17.11 6.76
N PRO A 254 9.84 17.52 8.00
CA PRO A 254 9.95 18.93 8.38
C PRO A 254 10.89 19.75 7.48
N SER A 255 11.93 19.12 6.91
CA SER A 255 12.85 19.81 6.00
C SER A 255 12.22 20.09 4.63
N LEU A 256 11.22 19.32 4.21
CA LEU A 256 10.63 19.42 2.87
C LEU A 256 9.80 20.68 2.63
N THR A 257 9.30 21.30 3.71
CA THR A 257 8.50 22.54 3.63
C THR A 257 9.34 23.80 3.85
N THR A 258 10.57 23.67 4.36
CA THR A 258 11.42 24.81 4.71
C THR A 258 12.43 25.17 3.62
N THR A 259 12.81 24.22 2.76
CA THR A 259 13.76 24.45 1.67
C THR A 259 13.21 24.06 0.29
N THR A 260 13.68 24.76 -0.75
CA THR A 260 13.34 24.47 -2.16
C THR A 260 14.16 23.33 -2.75
N LYS A 261 15.27 22.96 -2.10
CA LYS A 261 16.17 21.86 -2.52
C LYS A 261 16.56 21.03 -1.29
N PRO A 262 15.65 20.20 -0.78
CA PRO A 262 15.95 19.34 0.36
C PRO A 262 17.01 18.33 -0.04
N LYS A 263 17.98 18.12 0.86
CA LYS A 263 18.98 17.05 0.71
C LYS A 263 18.45 15.79 1.39
N PRO A 264 18.61 14.61 0.77
CA PRO A 264 18.23 13.36 1.41
C PRO A 264 19.11 13.12 2.65
N LEU A 265 18.50 12.60 3.71
CA LEU A 265 19.22 12.08 4.88
C LEU A 265 20.12 10.92 4.47
N LYS A 266 19.61 10.06 3.58
CA LYS A 266 20.34 8.94 3.01
C LYS A 266 19.84 8.62 1.61
N THR A 267 20.79 8.35 0.73
CA THR A 267 20.56 7.70 -0.56
C THR A 267 20.99 6.25 -0.48
N ILE A 268 20.09 5.34 -0.86
CA ILE A 268 20.27 3.89 -0.83
C ILE A 268 20.21 3.39 -2.28
N MET A 269 21.24 2.65 -2.70
CA MET A 269 21.41 2.18 -4.09
C MET A 269 21.59 0.66 -4.17
N ASN A 270 21.03 -0.07 -3.21
CA ASN A 270 21.11 -1.53 -3.15
C ASN A 270 20.19 -2.23 -4.17
N ILE A 271 19.31 -1.48 -4.83
CA ILE A 271 18.50 -1.94 -5.97
C ILE A 271 18.97 -1.17 -7.19
N THR A 272 19.25 -1.88 -8.29
CA THR A 272 19.81 -1.30 -9.53
C THR A 272 18.78 -1.13 -10.64
N THR A 273 17.52 -1.44 -10.35
CA THR A 273 16.38 -1.33 -11.26
C THR A 273 15.25 -0.54 -10.61
N ARG A 274 14.16 -0.30 -11.36
CA ARG A 274 12.99 0.47 -10.92
C ARG A 274 12.50 0.05 -9.52
N ALA A 275 12.46 0.98 -8.57
CA ALA A 275 11.92 0.77 -7.23
C ALA A 275 10.38 0.86 -7.24
N ASP A 276 9.71 -0.25 -7.55
CA ASP A 276 8.26 -0.28 -7.78
C ASP A 276 7.42 -0.23 -6.49
N THR A 277 7.94 -0.76 -5.38
CA THR A 277 7.20 -0.83 -4.11
C THR A 277 8.07 -0.27 -2.99
N LEU A 278 7.51 0.68 -2.26
CA LEU A 278 8.04 1.27 -1.03
C LEU A 278 6.94 1.21 0.01
N VAL A 279 7.16 0.50 1.11
CA VAL A 279 6.17 0.35 2.16
C VAL A 279 6.87 0.39 3.51
N PHE A 280 6.50 1.37 4.34
CA PHE A 280 6.88 1.36 5.74
C PHE A 280 6.04 0.34 6.52
N ASN A 281 6.64 -0.27 7.53
CA ASN A 281 5.90 -1.01 8.55
C ASN A 281 5.17 -0.04 9.51
N HIS A 282 4.36 -0.58 10.42
CA HIS A 282 3.41 0.22 11.21
C HIS A 282 4.03 1.24 12.17
N ASP A 283 5.24 0.98 12.67
CA ASP A 283 5.96 1.80 13.65
C ASP A 283 7.09 2.62 13.01
N SER A 284 7.16 2.65 11.68
CA SER A 284 8.21 3.33 10.91
C SER A 284 9.64 2.79 11.09
N GLN A 285 9.86 1.62 11.70
CA GLN A 285 11.22 1.09 11.92
C GLN A 285 11.80 0.35 10.70
N ILE A 286 10.94 -0.16 9.81
CA ILE A 286 11.33 -0.92 8.61
C ILE A 286 10.72 -0.27 7.37
N LEU A 287 11.55 -0.04 6.34
CA LEU A 287 11.09 0.26 4.99
C LEU A 287 11.37 -0.93 4.08
N ALA A 288 10.32 -1.53 3.53
CA ALA A 288 10.41 -2.54 2.50
C ALA A 288 10.49 -1.91 1.12
N VAL A 289 11.49 -2.34 0.35
CA VAL A 289 11.71 -1.91 -1.03
C VAL A 289 11.80 -3.14 -1.93
N SER A 290 11.10 -3.12 -3.06
CA SER A 290 11.23 -4.18 -4.05
C SER A 290 11.06 -3.68 -5.48
N THR A 291 11.47 -4.52 -6.42
CA THR A 291 11.37 -4.27 -7.86
C THR A 291 10.66 -5.44 -8.54
N LYS A 292 9.88 -5.12 -9.58
CA LYS A 292 9.17 -6.11 -10.39
C LYS A 292 10.04 -6.68 -11.52
N HIS A 293 11.23 -6.09 -11.74
CA HIS A 293 12.03 -6.32 -12.94
C HIS A 293 13.14 -7.36 -12.77
N THR A 294 13.57 -7.62 -11.54
CA THR A 294 14.59 -8.62 -11.23
C THR A 294 14.05 -9.64 -10.25
N LYS A 295 14.48 -10.88 -10.43
CA LYS A 295 14.08 -11.98 -9.58
C LYS A 295 14.72 -11.83 -8.19
N ASP A 296 14.01 -12.27 -7.16
CA ASP A 296 14.47 -12.40 -5.78
C ASP A 296 14.97 -11.07 -5.17
N THR A 297 14.50 -9.94 -5.69
CA THR A 297 14.96 -8.61 -5.30
C THR A 297 13.95 -7.90 -4.42
N LEU A 298 14.14 -8.05 -3.12
CA LEU A 298 13.51 -7.27 -2.07
C LEU A 298 14.57 -6.92 -1.03
N LYS A 299 14.53 -5.71 -0.50
CA LYS A 299 15.42 -5.22 0.55
C LYS A 299 14.57 -4.62 1.66
N LEU A 300 14.95 -4.92 2.90
CA LEU A 300 14.40 -4.29 4.08
C LEU A 300 15.45 -3.34 4.64
N ILE A 301 15.05 -2.10 4.90
CA ILE A 301 15.90 -1.04 5.42
C ILE A 301 15.49 -0.78 6.86
N HIS A 302 16.45 -0.84 7.77
CA HIS A 302 16.29 -0.36 9.14
C HIS A 302 16.34 1.17 9.15
N VAL A 303 15.21 1.81 9.41
CA VAL A 303 14.99 3.25 9.18
C VAL A 303 15.85 4.11 10.11
N ALA A 304 15.93 3.78 11.40
CA ALA A 304 16.70 4.56 12.37
C ALA A 304 18.20 4.63 12.00
N SER A 305 18.76 3.54 11.47
CA SER A 305 20.16 3.50 11.02
C SER A 305 20.35 3.83 9.53
N MET A 306 19.28 3.86 8.75
CA MET A 306 19.26 3.96 7.30
C MET A 306 20.19 2.94 6.61
N THR A 307 20.22 1.72 7.15
CA THR A 307 21.01 0.60 6.60
C THR A 307 20.12 -0.56 6.20
N VAL A 308 20.55 -1.30 5.18
CA VAL A 308 19.84 -2.48 4.68
C VAL A 308 20.19 -3.68 5.57
N PHE A 309 19.18 -4.45 5.97
CA PHE A 309 19.39 -5.71 6.68
C PHE A 309 20.20 -6.67 5.81
N SER A 310 21.27 -7.24 6.38
CA SER A 310 22.20 -8.09 5.63
C SER A 310 21.81 -9.57 5.65
N ASN A 311 21.01 -9.99 6.64
CA ASN A 311 20.70 -11.40 6.87
C ASN A 311 19.44 -11.89 6.12
N TRP A 312 18.59 -10.99 5.62
CA TRP A 312 17.37 -11.35 4.89
C TRP A 312 16.96 -10.29 3.86
N PRO A 313 16.45 -10.67 2.66
CA PRO A 313 16.31 -12.02 2.13
C PRO A 313 17.64 -12.71 1.80
N THR A 314 17.63 -14.05 1.80
CA THR A 314 18.78 -14.88 1.40
C THR A 314 18.58 -15.42 -0.03
N ALA A 315 19.63 -16.01 -0.63
CA ALA A 315 19.53 -16.65 -1.95
C ALA A 315 18.52 -17.83 -2.00
N ALA A 316 18.22 -18.43 -0.85
CA ALA A 316 17.25 -19.53 -0.74
C ALA A 316 15.80 -19.03 -0.57
N THR A 317 15.58 -17.73 -0.31
CA THR A 317 14.24 -17.17 -0.11
C THR A 317 13.50 -17.09 -1.45
N PRO A 318 12.38 -17.81 -1.65
CA PRO A 318 11.80 -18.00 -2.98
C PRO A 318 10.84 -16.88 -3.38
N LEU A 319 11.33 -15.63 -3.39
CA LEU A 319 10.52 -14.44 -3.65
C LEU A 319 10.04 -14.35 -5.11
N ARG A 320 10.84 -14.83 -6.06
CA ARG A 320 10.66 -14.66 -7.52
C ARG A 320 10.52 -13.18 -7.89
N TYR A 321 9.64 -12.81 -8.81
CA TYR A 321 9.40 -11.40 -9.14
C TYR A 321 8.36 -10.84 -8.17
N VAL A 322 8.79 -9.99 -7.26
CA VAL A 322 7.92 -9.38 -6.25
C VAL A 322 7.01 -8.35 -6.91
N GLN A 323 5.71 -8.52 -6.74
CA GLN A 323 4.67 -7.67 -7.34
C GLN A 323 4.00 -6.74 -6.32
N SER A 324 3.89 -7.20 -5.07
CA SER A 324 3.28 -6.45 -3.98
C SER A 324 3.87 -6.88 -2.64
N VAL A 325 3.94 -5.94 -1.71
CA VAL A 325 4.39 -6.16 -0.33
C VAL A 325 3.38 -5.45 0.58
N ALA A 326 3.05 -6.08 1.71
CA ALA A 326 2.21 -5.48 2.74
C ALA A 326 2.64 -5.96 4.13
N PHE A 327 2.59 -5.08 5.11
CA PHE A 327 2.68 -5.42 6.53
C PHE A 327 1.28 -5.53 7.14
N SER A 328 1.09 -6.43 8.11
CA SER A 328 -0.12 -6.43 8.93
C SER A 328 -0.18 -5.15 9.79
N PRO A 329 -1.36 -4.76 10.33
CA PRO A 329 -1.52 -3.50 11.07
C PRO A 329 -0.53 -3.32 12.24
N ASN A 330 -0.11 -4.42 12.87
CA ASN A 330 0.89 -4.42 13.95
C ASN A 330 2.26 -4.95 13.50
N SER A 331 2.44 -5.17 12.20
CA SER A 331 3.65 -5.74 11.60
C SER A 331 4.06 -7.14 12.10
N GLY A 332 3.18 -7.87 12.79
CA GLY A 332 3.39 -9.28 13.13
C GLY A 332 3.59 -10.16 11.89
N TYR A 333 2.95 -9.81 10.78
CA TYR A 333 3.12 -10.47 9.50
C TYR A 333 3.56 -9.52 8.38
N MET A 334 4.35 -10.06 7.46
CA MET A 334 4.68 -9.46 6.17
C MET A 334 4.27 -10.41 5.05
N ALA A 335 3.43 -9.93 4.15
CA ALA A 335 2.97 -10.67 2.97
C ALA A 335 3.67 -10.15 1.70
N ILE A 336 4.10 -11.07 0.86
CA ILE A 336 4.82 -10.79 -0.39
C ILE A 336 4.17 -11.55 -1.53
N GLY A 337 3.56 -10.82 -2.45
CA GLY A 337 2.92 -11.35 -3.66
C GLY A 337 3.90 -11.43 -4.81
N ASN A 338 3.90 -12.54 -5.55
CA ASN A 338 4.77 -12.73 -6.70
C ASN A 338 4.04 -12.84 -8.06
N ASP A 339 4.82 -12.91 -9.12
CA ASP A 339 4.35 -13.08 -10.51
C ASP A 339 3.60 -14.40 -10.76
N ARG A 340 3.88 -15.43 -9.97
CA ARG A 340 3.23 -16.75 -10.08
C ARG A 340 1.90 -16.86 -9.35
N GLY A 341 1.45 -15.79 -8.72
CA GLY A 341 0.17 -15.79 -8.01
C GLY A 341 0.26 -16.33 -6.58
N HIS A 342 1.46 -16.52 -6.03
CA HIS A 342 1.65 -16.93 -4.64
C HIS A 342 1.81 -15.70 -3.75
N VAL A 343 1.27 -15.79 -2.53
CA VAL A 343 1.46 -14.81 -1.46
C VAL A 343 2.25 -15.48 -0.35
N LEU A 344 3.56 -15.23 -0.34
CA LEU A 344 4.45 -15.70 0.70
C LEU A 344 4.17 -14.92 1.98
N LEU A 345 4.09 -15.61 3.11
CA LEU A 345 3.83 -14.99 4.40
C LEU A 345 5.00 -15.24 5.33
N TYR A 346 5.44 -14.19 5.98
CA TYR A 346 6.55 -14.20 6.94
C TYR A 346 6.08 -13.58 8.24
N ARG A 347 6.45 -14.19 9.37
CA ARG A 347 6.25 -13.62 10.70
C ARG A 347 7.50 -12.87 11.11
N LEU A 348 7.34 -11.63 11.53
CA LEU A 348 8.41 -10.82 12.10
C LEU A 348 8.37 -11.01 13.62
N ASN A 349 9.32 -11.77 14.15
CA ASN A 349 9.26 -12.24 15.55
C ASN A 349 9.42 -11.10 16.57
N HIS A 350 9.97 -9.96 16.15
CA HIS A 350 10.03 -8.75 16.97
C HIS A 350 8.64 -8.23 17.35
N TYR A 351 7.65 -8.42 16.47
CA TYR A 351 6.28 -7.99 16.68
C TYR A 351 5.44 -9.15 17.22
N HIS A 352 5.03 -9.04 18.48
CA HIS A 352 4.36 -10.11 19.21
C HIS A 352 2.86 -10.20 18.88
N SER A 353 2.25 -9.10 18.45
CA SER A 353 0.86 -9.03 18.00
C SER A 353 0.77 -9.24 16.49
N ALA A 354 -0.02 -10.23 16.08
CA ALA A 354 -0.33 -10.56 14.69
C ALA A 354 -1.25 -9.52 14.04
#